data_AF-A0A519E9Z5-F1
#
_entry.id   AF-A0A519E9Z5-F1
#
_cell.length_a   1.000
_cell.length_b   1.000
_cell.length_c   1.000
_cell.angle_alpha   90.00
_cell.angle_beta   90.00
_cell.angle_gamma   90.00
#
_symmetry.space_group_name_H-M   'P 1'
#
loop_
_entity.id
_entity.type
_entity.pdbx_description
1 polymer ?
#
loop_
_entity_poly.entity_id
_entity_poly.type
_entity_poly.pdbx_seq_one_letter_code
_entity_poly.pdbx_strand_id
1 'polypeptide(L)'
;MSMKLLEQLSEKTMPVKVKDPKDVFNLYILQAAGYVYATIPFPHYSYDGSWHREPATVRQITPFGHMVLKYLMPTHLTRAFEETSAAMKKMLQVDASPFKVPPRRVKVN
;
A
#
# COMPACT_ATOMS: atom_id res chain seq x y z
N MET A 1 11.03 3.36 11.97
CA MET A 1 10.55 1.96 12.01
C MET A 1 10.63 1.41 10.59
N SER A 2 11.56 0.52 10.30
CA SER A 2 11.84 0.00 8.96
C SER A 2 10.64 -0.70 8.31
N MET A 3 9.84 -1.41 9.10
CA MET A 3 8.62 -2.07 8.60
C MET A 3 7.55 -1.09 8.10
N LYS A 4 7.42 0.07 8.74
CA LYS A 4 6.52 1.14 8.28
C LYS A 4 6.97 1.69 6.92
N LEU A 5 8.28 1.77 6.67
CA LEU A 5 8.81 2.17 5.37
C LEU A 5 8.50 1.13 4.30
N LEU A 6 8.56 -0.16 4.61
CA LEU A 6 8.18 -1.23 3.67
C LEU A 6 6.70 -1.15 3.27
N GLU A 7 5.81 -0.93 4.24
CA GLU A 7 4.37 -0.69 4.01
C GLU A 7 4.16 0.53 3.10
N GLN A 8 4.79 1.67 3.42
CA GLN A 8 4.71 2.88 2.59
C GLN A 8 5.27 2.71 1.18
N LEU A 9 6.29 1.87 1.00
CA LEU A 9 6.83 1.56 -0.32
C LEU A 9 5.87 0.69 -1.13
N SER A 10 5.07 -0.17 -0.48
CA SER A 10 4.11 -1.04 -1.16
C SER A 10 2.93 -0.28 -1.80
N GLU A 11 2.62 0.90 -1.27
CA GLU A 11 1.55 1.77 -1.78
C GLU A 11 2.01 2.66 -2.94
N LYS A 12 3.31 2.66 -3.27
CA LYS A 12 3.90 3.55 -4.28
C LYS A 12 4.22 2.80 -5.57
N THR A 13 4.06 3.51 -6.70
CA THR A 13 4.57 3.04 -7.99
C THR A 13 6.09 3.16 -8.03
N MET A 14 6.75 2.08 -8.41
CA MET A 14 8.21 2.01 -8.51
C MET A 14 8.73 2.57 -9.85
N PRO A 15 9.95 3.13 -9.90
CA PRO A 15 10.93 3.26 -8.81
C PRO A 15 10.67 4.45 -7.89
N VAL A 16 11.06 4.33 -6.61
CA VAL A 16 10.88 5.38 -5.59
C VAL A 16 12.23 5.93 -5.13
N LYS A 17 12.39 7.26 -5.15
CA LYS A 17 13.56 7.96 -4.61
C LYS A 17 13.35 8.29 -3.13
N VAL A 18 14.34 8.00 -2.29
CA VAL A 18 14.35 8.24 -0.85
C VAL A 18 15.55 9.13 -0.49
N LYS A 19 15.24 10.30 0.09
CA LYS A 19 16.25 11.32 0.45
C LYS A 19 16.48 11.41 1.96
N ASP A 20 15.45 11.14 2.76
CA ASP A 20 15.53 11.33 4.20
C ASP A 20 16.55 10.37 4.82
N PRO A 21 17.56 10.85 5.57
CA PRO A 21 18.60 10.00 6.13
C PRO A 21 18.09 8.85 6.99
N LYS A 22 16.98 9.06 7.74
CA LYS A 22 16.38 8.00 8.57
C LYS A 22 15.76 6.92 7.69
N ASP A 23 15.07 7.31 6.63
CA ASP A 23 14.51 6.35 5.68
C ASP A 23 15.58 5.65 4.86
N VAL A 24 16.68 6.32 4.52
CA VAL A 24 17.86 5.70 3.89
C VAL A 24 18.48 4.64 4.81
N PHE A 25 18.59 4.91 6.11
CA PHE A 25 19.04 3.92 7.09
C PHE A 25 18.08 2.72 7.19
N ASN A 26 16.77 2.98 7.25
CA ASN A 26 15.76 1.92 7.23
C ASN A 26 15.82 1.10 5.94
N LEU A 27 16.14 1.73 4.81
CA LEU A 27 16.34 1.06 3.53
C LEU A 27 17.51 0.08 3.55
N TYR A 28 18.63 0.42 4.22
CA TYR A 28 19.73 -0.52 4.42
C TYR A 28 19.27 -1.78 5.17
N ILE A 29 18.47 -1.61 6.22
CA ILE A 29 17.93 -2.75 6.99
C ILE A 29 17.03 -3.61 6.11
N LEU A 30 16.10 -2.99 5.37
CA LEU A 30 15.19 -3.71 4.47
C LEU A 30 15.92 -4.43 3.33
N GLN A 31 16.97 -3.81 2.79
CA GLN A 31 17.80 -4.39 1.74
C GLN A 31 18.64 -5.55 2.27
N ALA A 32 19.26 -5.40 3.44
CA ALA A 32 20.01 -6.47 4.11
C ALA A 32 19.11 -7.66 4.47
N ALA A 33 17.86 -7.41 4.82
CA ALA A 33 16.85 -8.45 5.07
C ALA A 33 16.29 -9.09 3.78
N GLY A 34 16.66 -8.59 2.59
CA GLY A 34 16.20 -9.13 1.32
C GLY A 34 14.75 -8.78 0.95
N TYR A 35 14.15 -7.78 1.60
CA TYR A 35 12.77 -7.36 1.34
C TYR A 35 12.63 -6.42 0.14
N VAL A 36 13.69 -5.70 -0.22
CA VAL A 36 13.69 -4.74 -1.32
C VAL A 36 14.96 -4.84 -2.16
N TYR A 37 14.83 -4.50 -3.43
CA TYR A 37 15.97 -4.19 -4.29
C TYR A 37 16.13 -2.68 -4.37
N ALA A 38 17.20 -2.16 -3.77
CA ALA A 38 17.51 -0.74 -3.74
C ALA A 38 18.96 -0.44 -4.14
N THR A 39 19.17 0.73 -4.70
CA THR A 39 20.50 1.32 -4.94
C THR A 39 20.69 2.42 -3.92
N ILE A 40 21.65 2.25 -3.01
CA ILE A 40 21.94 3.24 -1.97
C ILE A 40 23.35 3.78 -2.19
N PRO A 41 23.50 5.02 -2.69
CA PRO A 41 24.80 5.60 -2.95
C PRO A 41 25.53 5.93 -1.64
N PHE A 42 26.85 5.76 -1.69
CA PHE A 42 27.72 6.23 -0.62
C PHE A 42 27.79 7.76 -0.64
N PRO A 43 27.81 8.42 0.53
CA PRO A 43 28.10 9.84 0.59
C PRO A 43 29.51 10.09 0.05
N HIS A 44 29.68 11.16 -0.73
CA HIS A 44 30.95 11.59 -1.28
C HIS A 44 31.20 13.06 -0.93
N TYR A 45 32.47 13.43 -0.85
CA TYR A 45 32.88 14.80 -0.62
C TYR A 45 33.05 15.51 -1.95
N SER A 46 32.32 16.59 -2.17
CA SER A 46 32.36 17.34 -3.43
C SER A 46 33.38 18.47 -3.39
N TYR A 47 33.76 18.94 -4.57
CA TYR A 47 34.70 20.06 -4.75
C TYR A 47 34.20 21.39 -4.16
N ASP A 48 32.91 21.50 -3.83
CA ASP A 48 32.32 22.65 -3.15
C ASP A 48 32.58 22.66 -1.63
N GLY A 49 33.35 21.68 -1.12
CA GLY A 49 33.69 21.58 0.30
C GLY A 49 32.59 20.98 1.17
N SER A 50 31.53 20.41 0.57
CA SER A 50 30.41 19.83 1.30
C SER A 50 30.22 18.34 1.02
N TRP A 51 29.58 17.66 1.97
CA TRP A 51 29.20 16.25 1.83
C TRP A 51 27.92 16.13 1.03
N HIS A 52 28.00 15.44 -0.11
CA HIS A 52 26.86 15.15 -0.96
C HIS A 52 26.48 13.69 -0.88
N ARG A 53 25.17 13.45 -0.91
CA ARG A 53 24.61 12.11 -1.04
C ARG A 53 23.45 12.15 -2.00
N GLU A 54 23.58 11.40 -3.08
CA GLU A 54 22.47 11.16 -3.99
C GLU A 54 21.32 10.42 -3.28
N PRO A 55 20.06 10.62 -3.73
CA PRO A 55 18.93 9.87 -3.17
C PRO A 55 19.11 8.37 -3.38
N ALA A 56 18.77 7.58 -2.36
CA ALA A 56 18.60 6.15 -2.52
C ALA A 56 17.42 5.88 -3.47
N THR A 57 17.51 4.84 -4.30
CA THR A 57 16.45 4.47 -5.25
C THR A 57 16.00 3.05 -5.00
N VAL A 58 14.73 2.88 -4.66
CA VAL A 58 14.07 1.57 -4.55
C VAL A 58 13.55 1.21 -5.93
N ARG A 59 13.98 0.07 -6.46
CA ARG A 59 13.58 -0.41 -7.77
C ARG A 59 12.33 -1.28 -7.71
N GLN A 60 12.23 -2.13 -6.68
CA GLN A 60 11.09 -3.02 -6.47
C GLN A 60 11.14 -3.62 -5.06
N ILE A 61 9.98 -4.07 -4.58
CA ILE A 61 9.86 -4.93 -3.40
C ILE A 61 10.06 -6.38 -3.88
N THR A 62 10.79 -7.19 -3.12
CA THR A 62 11.02 -8.58 -3.50
C THR A 62 9.78 -9.44 -3.22
N PRO A 63 9.65 -10.63 -3.83
CA PRO A 63 8.59 -11.57 -3.47
C PRO A 63 8.56 -11.88 -1.96
N PHE A 64 9.74 -11.96 -1.34
CA PHE A 64 9.87 -12.15 0.11
C PHE A 64 9.32 -10.95 0.89
N GLY A 65 9.65 -9.72 0.48
CA GLY A 65 9.08 -8.49 1.06
C GLY A 65 7.55 -8.45 0.97
N HIS A 66 6.97 -8.89 -0.15
CA HIS A 66 5.52 -9.00 -0.30
C HIS A 66 4.88 -10.05 0.61
N MET A 67 5.56 -11.19 0.84
CA MET A 67 5.08 -12.18 1.83
C MET A 67 5.07 -11.58 3.23
N VAL A 68 6.10 -10.82 3.62
CA VAL A 68 6.14 -10.15 4.91
C VAL A 68 4.99 -9.14 5.05
N LEU A 69 4.74 -8.34 4.01
CA LEU A 69 3.60 -7.42 3.99
C LEU A 69 2.25 -8.14 4.14
N LYS A 70 2.11 -9.32 3.54
CA LYS A 70 0.87 -10.11 3.59
C LYS A 70 0.64 -10.82 4.93
N TYR A 71 1.69 -11.38 5.54
CA TYR A 71 1.55 -12.31 6.67
C TYR A 71 1.99 -11.74 8.02
N LEU A 72 2.94 -10.80 8.01
CA LEU A 72 3.54 -10.23 9.23
C LEU A 72 3.07 -8.79 9.51
N MET A 73 2.37 -8.17 8.57
CA MET A 73 1.77 -6.84 8.73
C MET A 73 0.25 -6.94 8.57
N PRO A 74 -0.51 -7.18 9.67
CA PRO A 74 -1.95 -7.40 9.59
C PRO A 74 -2.73 -6.19 9.05
N THR A 75 -2.15 -4.99 9.01
CA THR A 75 -2.79 -3.78 8.46
C THR A 75 -3.26 -3.95 7.02
N HIS A 76 -2.53 -4.67 6.16
CA HIS A 76 -2.96 -4.91 4.78
C HIS A 76 -4.11 -5.91 4.63
N LEU A 77 -4.17 -6.93 5.49
CA LEU A 77 -5.25 -7.93 5.46
C LEU A 77 -6.57 -7.30 5.90
N THR A 78 -6.54 -6.48 6.95
CA THR A 78 -7.75 -5.81 7.46
C THR A 78 -8.30 -4.82 6.43
N ARG A 79 -7.43 -4.05 5.77
CA ARG A 79 -7.85 -3.04 4.77
C ARG A 79 -8.38 -3.67 3.48
N ALA A 80 -7.72 -4.71 2.97
CA ALA A 80 -8.21 -5.46 1.81
C ALA A 80 -9.54 -6.18 2.11
N PHE A 81 -9.71 -6.70 3.33
CA PHE A 81 -10.98 -7.27 3.79
C PHE A 81 -12.10 -6.21 3.90
N GLU A 82 -11.77 -5.02 4.42
CA GLU A 82 -12.74 -3.91 4.48
C GLU A 82 -13.17 -3.45 3.08
N GLU A 83 -12.23 -3.29 2.14
CA GLU A 83 -12.51 -2.90 0.74
C GLU A 83 -13.40 -3.92 0.03
N THR A 84 -13.11 -5.22 0.18
CA THR A 84 -13.94 -6.30 -0.38
C THR A 84 -15.32 -6.37 0.27
N SER A 85 -15.41 -6.19 1.59
CA SER A 85 -16.69 -6.14 2.30
C SER A 85 -17.55 -4.93 1.90
N ALA A 86 -16.92 -3.79 1.63
CA ALA A 86 -17.58 -2.56 1.18
C ALA A 86 -18.10 -2.71 -0.26
N ALA A 87 -17.29 -3.32 -1.15
CA ALA A 87 -17.71 -3.66 -2.51
C ALA A 87 -18.89 -4.64 -2.51
N MET A 88 -18.83 -5.65 -1.64
CA MET A 88 -19.90 -6.66 -1.50
C MET A 88 -21.18 -6.06 -0.91
N LYS A 89 -21.10 -5.17 0.08
CA LYS A 89 -22.25 -4.39 0.58
C LYS A 89 -22.87 -3.51 -0.51
N LYS A 90 -22.05 -2.92 -1.38
CA LYS A 90 -22.53 -2.09 -2.51
C LYS A 90 -23.23 -2.93 -3.58
N MET A 91 -22.78 -4.17 -3.83
CA MET A 91 -23.48 -5.12 -4.72
C MET A 91 -24.79 -5.65 -4.12
N LEU A 92 -24.88 -5.78 -2.80
CA LEU A 92 -26.08 -6.24 -2.09
C LEU A 92 -27.14 -5.14 -1.88
N GLN A 93 -26.81 -3.87 -2.09
CA GLN A 93 -27.80 -2.80 -2.25
C GLN A 93 -28.46 -2.93 -3.63
N VAL A 94 -29.24 -3.99 -3.82
CA VAL A 94 -30.24 -4.06 -4.87
C VAL A 94 -31.30 -3.03 -4.52
N ASP A 95 -31.50 -2.04 -5.38
CA ASP A 95 -32.54 -1.03 -5.24
C ASP A 95 -33.86 -1.72 -4.88
N ALA A 96 -34.35 -1.44 -3.67
CA ALA A 96 -35.69 -1.79 -3.25
C ALA A 96 -36.69 -0.92 -4.05
N SER A 97 -36.79 -1.17 -5.35
CA SER A 97 -37.86 -0.62 -6.17
C SER A 97 -39.16 -1.29 -5.71
N PRO A 98 -40.16 -0.52 -5.24
CA PRO A 98 -41.33 -1.09 -4.63
C PRO A 98 -42.17 -1.71 -5.74
N PHE A 99 -42.32 -3.03 -5.73
CA PHE A 99 -43.39 -3.67 -6.48
C PHE A 99 -44.72 -3.05 -6.03
N LYS A 100 -45.21 -2.06 -6.79
CA LYS A 100 -46.52 -1.44 -6.59
C LYS A 100 -47.56 -2.47 -7.01
N VAL A 101 -48.06 -3.23 -6.04
CA VAL A 101 -49.20 -4.12 -6.24
C VAL A 101 -50.44 -3.23 -6.45
N PRO A 102 -51.12 -3.29 -7.61
CA PRO A 102 -52.32 -2.48 -7.83
C PRO A 102 -53.46 -2.95 -6.92
N PRO A 103 -54.28 -2.03 -6.37
CA PRO A 103 -55.36 -2.39 -5.47
C PRO A 103 -56.45 -3.20 -6.19
N ARG A 104 -56.80 -4.35 -5.60
CA ARG A 104 -57.85 -5.25 -6.06
C ARG A 104 -59.22 -4.57 -5.89
N ARG A 105 -59.89 -4.21 -7.00
CA ARG A 105 -61.26 -3.71 -6.98
C ARG A 105 -62.20 -4.81 -6.48
N VAL A 106 -62.74 -4.64 -5.28
CA VAL A 106 -63.88 -5.44 -4.79
C VAL A 106 -65.15 -4.73 -5.26
N LYS A 107 -65.94 -5.39 -6.11
CA LYS A 107 -67.29 -4.92 -6.46
C LYS A 107 -68.23 -5.34 -5.33
N VAL A 108 -68.88 -4.37 -4.70
CA VAL A 108 -69.99 -4.60 -3.76
C VAL A 108 -71.28 -4.45 -4.57
N ASN A 109 -72.12 -5.48 -4.54
CA ASN A 109 -73.47 -5.47 -5.12
C ASN A 109 -74.44 -4.69 -4.25
#